data_AF-A0A4R4GJ24-F1
#
_entry.id   AF-A0A4R4GJ24-F1
#
_cell.length_a   1.000
_cell.length_b   1.000
_cell.length_c   1.000
_cell.angle_alpha   90.00
_cell.angle_beta   90.00
_cell.angle_gamma   90.00
#
_symmetry.space_group_name_H-M   'P 1'
#
loop_
_entity.id
_entity.type
_entity.pdbx_description
1 polymer ?
#
loop_
_entity_poly.entity_id
_entity_poly.type
_entity_poly.pdbx_seq_one_letter_code
_entity_poly.pdbx_strand_id
1 'polypeptide(L)'
;MIQILLGELLPLSTNTNKGLTRRTAYFDLIQGKLYKIAYKEELHVYKPVICLLYVLRNGISSCYVASLSGYRNGVSHFKLICGNDIQFKLYQKLNSTNYFDIMLECPDNSAGIMEIKAMDDLTVIETTEPLRDWQQIATE
;
A
#
# COMPACT_ATOMS: atom_id res chain seq x y z
N MET A 1 53.42 -26.42 -17.73
CA MET A 1 53.10 -24.99 -17.52
C MET A 1 51.60 -24.86 -17.73
N ILE A 2 50.82 -24.90 -16.66
CA ILE A 2 49.35 -24.86 -16.71
C ILE A 2 48.94 -23.42 -16.43
N GLN A 3 48.35 -22.77 -17.44
CA GLN A 3 47.82 -21.42 -17.34
C GLN A 3 46.51 -21.46 -16.55
N ILE A 4 46.48 -20.82 -15.40
CA ILE A 4 45.26 -20.63 -14.59
C ILE A 4 44.47 -19.50 -15.27
N LEU A 5 43.38 -19.84 -15.97
CA LEU A 5 42.43 -18.86 -16.49
C LEU A 5 41.54 -18.40 -15.31
N LEU A 6 42.00 -17.36 -14.62
CA LEU A 6 41.27 -16.70 -13.55
C LEU A 6 40.27 -15.70 -14.16
N GLY A 7 38.97 -15.86 -13.88
CA GLY A 7 38.01 -14.77 -13.98
C GLY A 7 37.18 -14.70 -15.27
N GLU A 8 36.43 -15.75 -15.60
CA GLU A 8 35.11 -15.47 -16.18
C GLU A 8 34.23 -14.97 -15.05
N LEU A 9 33.84 -13.69 -15.10
CA LEU A 9 32.79 -13.17 -14.25
C LEU A 9 31.60 -14.14 -14.36
N LEU A 10 31.20 -14.72 -13.22
CA LEU A 10 29.86 -15.29 -13.09
C LEU A 10 28.90 -14.27 -13.70
N PRO A 11 27.95 -14.69 -14.55
CA PRO A 11 26.97 -13.77 -15.08
C PRO A 11 26.38 -13.03 -13.88
N LEU A 12 26.58 -11.71 -13.83
CA LEU A 12 25.82 -10.83 -12.96
C LEU A 12 24.39 -11.25 -13.21
N SER A 13 23.77 -11.91 -12.22
CA SER A 13 22.36 -12.20 -12.30
C SER A 13 21.74 -10.82 -12.47
N THR A 14 21.36 -10.48 -13.70
CA THR A 14 20.44 -9.40 -13.92
C THR A 14 19.29 -9.80 -13.04
N ASN A 15 19.08 -9.06 -11.96
CA ASN A 15 17.99 -9.26 -11.02
C ASN A 15 16.68 -9.00 -11.78
N THR A 16 16.37 -9.81 -12.78
CA THR A 16 15.03 -10.21 -13.19
C THR A 16 14.51 -11.13 -12.09
N ASN A 17 14.60 -10.65 -10.84
CA ASN A 17 14.12 -11.36 -9.69
C ASN A 17 12.60 -11.46 -9.86
N LYS A 18 12.16 -12.61 -10.35
CA LYS A 18 10.91 -13.26 -9.95
C LYS A 18 10.95 -13.67 -8.47
N GLY A 19 11.82 -13.04 -7.67
CA GLY A 19 11.85 -13.12 -6.23
C GLY A 19 10.87 -12.09 -5.66
N LEU A 20 10.21 -12.47 -4.57
CA LEU A 20 9.27 -11.66 -3.80
C LEU A 20 9.98 -10.48 -3.10
N THR A 21 10.70 -9.62 -3.84
CA THR A 21 11.30 -8.42 -3.27
C THR A 21 10.20 -7.42 -3.00
N ARG A 22 9.58 -7.56 -1.83
CA ARG A 22 8.57 -6.65 -1.32
C ARG A 22 9.26 -5.37 -0.87
N ARG A 23 8.99 -4.27 -1.57
CA ARG A 23 9.47 -2.94 -1.19
C ARG A 23 8.67 -2.44 0.00
N THR A 24 9.34 -1.80 0.94
CA THR A 24 8.71 -1.12 2.08
C THR A 24 8.87 0.38 1.90
N ALA A 25 7.77 1.12 1.99
CA ALA A 25 7.75 2.57 2.01
C ALA A 25 7.07 3.07 3.28
N TYR A 26 7.53 4.20 3.81
CA TYR A 26 7.00 4.82 5.01
C TYR A 26 6.44 6.20 4.68
N PHE A 27 5.27 6.52 5.24
CA PHE A 27 4.60 7.80 5.04
C PHE A 27 4.11 8.34 6.38
N ASP A 28 4.41 9.60 6.64
CA ASP A 28 3.84 10.31 7.79
C ASP A 28 2.38 10.67 7.48
N LEU A 29 1.50 10.32 8.40
CA LEU A 29 0.07 10.60 8.33
C LEU A 29 -0.27 11.75 9.26
N ILE A 30 -0.80 12.82 8.67
CA ILE A 30 -1.20 14.03 9.37
C ILE A 30 -2.71 13.96 9.68
N GLN A 31 -3.09 14.33 10.90
CA GLN A 31 -4.50 14.43 11.33
C GLN A 31 -5.39 15.18 10.33
N GLY A 32 -6.62 14.67 10.16
CA GLY A 32 -7.66 15.33 9.36
C GLY A 32 -7.37 15.38 7.87
N LYS A 33 -6.31 14.70 7.39
CA LYS A 33 -5.94 14.65 5.97
C LYS A 33 -6.46 13.38 5.30
N LEU A 34 -6.66 13.51 3.99
CA LEU A 34 -6.96 12.40 3.08
C LEU A 34 -5.70 12.06 2.29
N TYR A 35 -5.42 10.76 2.15
CA TYR A 35 -4.32 10.24 1.36
C TYR A 35 -4.85 9.26 0.32
N LYS A 36 -4.59 9.54 -0.95
CA LYS A 36 -4.87 8.61 -2.04
C LYS A 36 -3.70 7.66 -2.23
N ILE A 37 -3.98 6.37 -2.17
CA ILE A 37 -3.03 5.28 -2.40
C ILE A 37 -3.36 4.69 -3.77
N ALA A 38 -2.39 4.75 -4.69
CA ALA A 38 -2.55 4.25 -6.06
C ALA A 38 -1.28 3.58 -6.57
N TYR A 39 -1.39 2.76 -7.60
CA TYR A 39 -0.22 2.23 -8.31
C TYR A 39 0.40 3.31 -9.18
N LYS A 40 1.73 3.38 -9.18
CA LYS A 40 2.48 4.29 -10.05
C LYS A 40 2.29 3.93 -11.53
N GLU A 41 2.12 2.64 -11.82
CA GLU A 41 1.88 2.12 -13.17
C GLU A 41 0.72 1.12 -13.15
N GLU A 42 -0.23 1.28 -14.08
CA GLU A 42 -1.47 0.49 -14.13
C GLU A 42 -1.28 -1.00 -14.46
N LEU A 43 -0.11 -1.39 -14.97
CA LEU A 43 0.22 -2.79 -15.28
C LEU A 43 0.57 -3.61 -14.04
N HIS A 44 0.86 -2.95 -12.92
CA HIS A 44 1.28 -3.60 -11.67
C HIS A 44 0.12 -3.99 -10.74
N VAL A 45 -1.12 -3.74 -11.16
CA VAL A 45 -2.34 -3.95 -10.37
C VAL A 45 -2.82 -5.42 -10.40
N TYR A 46 -1.91 -6.38 -10.28
CA TYR A 46 -2.25 -7.82 -10.14
C TYR A 46 -1.70 -8.46 -8.87
N LYS A 47 -1.20 -7.66 -7.91
CA LYS A 47 -0.58 -8.15 -6.68
C LYS A 47 -1.20 -7.46 -5.45
N PRO A 48 -1.40 -8.16 -4.33
CA PRO A 48 -1.98 -7.54 -3.13
C PRO A 48 -1.06 -6.47 -2.54
N VAL A 49 -1.64 -5.34 -2.12
CA VAL A 49 -0.96 -4.33 -1.31
C VAL A 49 -1.25 -4.63 0.15
N ILE A 50 -0.21 -4.65 0.99
CA ILE A 50 -0.40 -4.77 2.43
C ILE A 50 0.07 -3.48 3.08
N CYS A 51 -0.83 -2.86 3.83
CA CYS A 51 -0.58 -1.64 4.59
C CYS A 51 -0.56 -1.98 6.08
N LEU A 52 0.51 -1.54 6.74
CA LEU A 52 0.64 -1.49 8.19
C LEU A 52 0.42 -0.04 8.60
N LEU A 53 -0.57 0.21 9.45
CA LEU A 53 -0.94 1.55 9.90
C LEU A 53 -0.67 1.64 11.40
N TYR A 54 0.27 2.49 11.79
CA TYR A 54 0.55 2.81 13.18
C TYR A 54 -0.05 4.18 13.47
N VAL A 55 -0.95 4.25 14.44
CA VAL A 55 -1.65 5.49 14.78
C VAL A 55 -1.53 5.77 16.26
N LEU A 56 -1.22 7.01 16.61
CA LEU A 56 -1.35 7.56 17.94
C LEU A 56 -2.50 8.57 17.92
N ARG A 57 -3.58 8.27 18.63
CA ARG A 57 -4.74 9.19 18.77
C ARG A 57 -5.10 9.33 20.23
N ASN A 58 -5.22 10.57 20.70
CA ASN A 58 -5.54 10.86 22.11
C ASN A 58 -4.66 10.08 23.12
N GLY A 59 -3.37 9.86 22.80
CA GLY A 59 -2.44 9.11 23.65
C GLY A 59 -2.55 7.58 23.58
N ILE A 60 -3.43 7.04 22.73
CA ILE A 60 -3.60 5.60 22.53
C ILE A 60 -2.91 5.20 21.23
N SER A 61 -1.97 4.25 21.30
CA SER A 61 -1.34 3.67 20.12
C SER A 61 -2.15 2.49 19.60
N SER A 62 -2.23 2.36 18.28
CA SER A 62 -2.90 1.26 17.60
C SER A 62 -2.12 0.85 16.37
N CYS A 63 -2.12 -0.44 16.06
CA CYS A 63 -1.48 -1.01 14.89
C CYS A 63 -2.51 -1.85 14.13
N TYR A 64 -2.63 -1.57 12.84
CA TYR A 64 -3.59 -2.23 11.96
C TYR A 64 -2.85 -2.80 10.75
N VAL A 65 -3.26 -3.99 10.31
CA VAL A 65 -2.74 -4.61 9.10
C VAL A 65 -3.90 -4.81 8.15
N ALA A 66 -3.86 -4.16 7.00
CA ALA A 66 -4.86 -4.31 5.95
C ALA A 66 -4.22 -4.88 4.67
N SER A 67 -4.93 -5.79 4.01
CA SER A 67 -4.68 -6.15 2.62
C SER A 67 -5.66 -5.39 1.74
N LEU A 68 -5.15 -4.56 0.85
CA LEU A 68 -5.93 -3.77 -0.11
C LEU A 68 -5.95 -4.47 -1.46
N SER A 69 -7.04 -4.25 -2.21
CA SER A 69 -7.23 -4.86 -3.52
C SER A 69 -6.12 -4.44 -4.46
N GLY A 70 -5.60 -5.42 -5.19
CA GLY A 70 -4.57 -5.18 -6.19
C GLY A 70 -4.79 -6.04 -7.42
N TYR A 71 -6.05 -6.31 -7.79
CA TYR A 71 -6.40 -7.05 -9.00
C TYR A 71 -7.23 -6.18 -9.94
N ARG A 72 -6.86 -6.18 -11.23
CA ARG A 72 -7.55 -5.46 -12.31
C ARG A 72 -8.69 -6.31 -12.91
N ASN A 73 -9.76 -6.51 -12.15
CA ASN A 73 -10.92 -7.28 -12.59
C ASN A 73 -12.26 -6.69 -12.14
N GLY A 74 -12.26 -5.48 -11.56
CA GLY A 74 -13.47 -4.85 -11.02
C GLY A 74 -14.01 -5.48 -9.74
N VAL A 75 -13.32 -6.48 -9.18
CA VAL A 75 -13.68 -7.12 -7.91
C VAL A 75 -12.82 -6.53 -6.80
N SER A 76 -13.48 -5.99 -5.77
CA SER A 76 -12.74 -5.51 -4.60
C SER A 76 -12.35 -6.68 -3.70
N HIS A 77 -11.07 -6.78 -3.42
CA HIS A 77 -10.50 -7.71 -2.45
C HIS A 77 -9.87 -6.91 -1.31
N PHE A 78 -10.71 -6.48 -0.36
CA PHE A 78 -10.25 -5.91 0.90
C PHE A 78 -10.31 -6.97 2.00
N LYS A 79 -9.26 -7.05 2.81
CA LYS A 79 -9.27 -7.85 4.04
C LYS A 79 -8.52 -7.13 5.15
N LEU A 80 -9.22 -6.86 6.24
CA LEU A 80 -8.57 -6.50 7.49
C LEU A 80 -7.94 -7.77 8.10
N ILE A 81 -6.65 -7.71 8.38
CA ILE A 81 -5.89 -8.85 8.90
C ILE A 81 -5.84 -8.79 10.44
N CYS A 82 -5.71 -7.59 11.03
CA CYS A 82 -5.80 -7.39 12.47
C CYS A 82 -6.12 -5.95 12.86
N GLY A 83 -6.79 -5.79 14.01
CA GLY A 83 -7.10 -4.51 14.67
C GLY A 83 -8.53 -4.52 15.20
N ASN A 84 -8.74 -4.04 16.43
CA ASN A 84 -10.07 -3.75 16.96
C ASN A 84 -10.31 -2.24 16.83
N ASP A 85 -11.52 -1.83 16.46
CA ASP A 85 -11.95 -0.44 16.34
C ASP A 85 -11.01 0.43 15.50
N ILE A 86 -11.08 0.23 14.18
CA ILE A 86 -10.28 1.00 13.23
C ILE A 86 -10.55 2.50 13.38
N GLN A 87 -9.51 3.24 13.76
CA GLN A 87 -9.61 4.69 13.92
C GLN A 87 -9.54 5.47 12.60
N PHE A 88 -8.94 4.89 11.56
CA PHE A 88 -8.96 5.46 10.21
C PHE A 88 -10.21 5.03 9.44
N LYS A 89 -10.57 5.77 8.40
CA LYS A 89 -11.55 5.28 7.43
C LYS A 89 -10.85 5.00 6.12
N LEU A 90 -11.13 3.83 5.55
CA LEU A 90 -10.69 3.48 4.22
C LEU A 90 -11.87 3.59 3.26
N TYR A 91 -11.59 4.11 2.09
CA TYR A 91 -12.55 4.15 1.00
C TYR A 91 -11.95 3.54 -0.25
N GLN A 92 -12.83 3.08 -1.13
CA GLN A 92 -12.46 2.56 -2.44
C GLN A 92 -13.31 3.20 -3.54
N LYS A 93 -12.72 3.33 -4.71
CA LYS A 93 -13.42 3.76 -5.92
C LYS A 93 -12.88 2.99 -7.11
N LEU A 94 -13.78 2.35 -7.87
CA LEU A 94 -13.41 1.71 -9.12
C LEU A 94 -13.06 2.79 -10.15
N ASN A 95 -11.87 2.72 -10.72
CA ASN A 95 -11.43 3.66 -11.74
C ASN A 95 -11.76 3.19 -13.16
N SER A 96 -11.50 4.05 -14.15
CA SER A 96 -11.76 3.78 -15.57
C SER A 96 -10.93 2.64 -16.13
N THR A 97 -9.86 2.23 -15.44
CA THR A 97 -8.96 1.16 -15.85
C THR A 97 -9.24 -0.15 -15.10
N ASN A 98 -10.38 -0.25 -14.42
CA ASN A 98 -10.94 -1.47 -13.82
C ASN A 98 -10.15 -2.02 -12.61
N TYR A 99 -9.53 -1.12 -11.84
CA TYR A 99 -9.01 -1.41 -10.51
C TYR A 99 -9.50 -0.39 -9.48
N PHE A 100 -9.34 -0.70 -8.19
CA PHE A 100 -9.77 0.19 -7.12
C PHE A 100 -8.64 1.11 -6.69
N ASP A 101 -8.88 2.41 -6.77
CA ASP A 101 -8.11 3.39 -6.01
C ASP A 101 -8.53 3.29 -4.53
N ILE A 102 -7.61 3.57 -3.61
CA ILE A 102 -7.88 3.56 -2.18
C ILE A 102 -7.67 4.96 -1.61
N MET A 103 -8.59 5.39 -0.75
CA MET A 103 -8.46 6.61 0.05
C MET A 103 -8.31 6.23 1.52
N LEU A 104 -7.39 6.89 2.20
CA LEU A 104 -7.23 6.82 3.64
C LEU A 104 -7.59 8.17 4.26
N GLU A 105 -8.58 8.18 5.14
CA GLU A 105 -8.92 9.33 5.99
C GLU A 105 -8.31 9.16 7.37
N CYS A 106 -7.44 10.10 7.72
CA CYS A 106 -6.82 10.14 9.03
C CYS A 106 -7.76 10.81 10.05
N PRO A 107 -7.96 10.21 11.23
CA PRO A 107 -8.84 10.78 12.23
C PRO A 107 -8.30 12.09 12.80
N ASP A 108 -9.19 12.93 13.32
CA ASP A 108 -8.79 14.12 14.07
C ASP A 108 -8.00 13.76 15.34
N ASN A 109 -7.13 14.68 15.77
CA ASN A 109 -6.24 14.54 16.93
C ASN A 109 -5.36 13.28 16.87
N SER A 110 -4.87 12.96 15.68
CA SER A 110 -4.01 11.80 15.45
C SER A 110 -2.69 12.15 14.76
N ALA A 111 -1.68 11.35 15.03
CA ALA A 111 -0.48 11.26 14.22
C ALA A 111 -0.27 9.80 13.88
N GLY A 112 0.25 9.50 12.70
CA GLY A 112 0.50 8.12 12.33
C GLY A 112 1.64 7.96 11.36
N ILE A 113 2.06 6.71 11.22
CA ILE A 113 2.98 6.27 10.19
C ILE A 113 2.29 5.14 9.44
N MET A 114 2.23 5.27 8.12
CA MET A 114 1.85 4.18 7.25
C MET A 114 3.09 3.53 6.68
N GLU A 115 3.22 2.23 6.93
CA GLU A 115 4.19 1.37 6.28
C GLU A 115 3.46 0.57 5.19
N ILE A 116 3.78 0.83 3.93
CA ILE A 116 3.26 0.05 2.82
C ILE A 116 4.30 -0.95 2.36
N LYS A 117 3.90 -2.21 2.30
CA LYS A 117 4.70 -3.29 1.76
C LYS A 117 4.08 -3.82 0.48
N ALA A 118 4.58 -3.38 -0.66
CA ALA A 118 4.11 -3.76 -1.99
C ALA A 118 5.24 -4.29 -2.87
N MET A 119 4.90 -5.14 -3.81
CA MET A 119 5.88 -5.66 -4.80
C MET A 119 6.24 -4.62 -5.85
N ASP A 120 5.34 -3.67 -6.09
CA ASP A 120 5.46 -2.66 -7.13
C ASP A 120 5.31 -1.26 -6.51
N ASP A 121 5.76 -0.24 -7.26
CA ASP A 121 5.77 1.13 -6.77
C ASP A 121 4.34 1.68 -6.64
N LEU A 122 4.03 2.20 -5.44
CA LEU A 122 2.80 2.90 -5.13
C LEU A 122 3.07 4.39 -4.94
N THR A 123 2.06 5.19 -5.20
CA THR A 123 1.99 6.59 -4.82
C THR A 123 1.06 6.73 -3.63
N VAL A 124 1.48 7.54 -2.65
CA VAL A 124 0.65 7.98 -1.54
C VAL A 124 0.72 9.49 -1.54
N ILE A 125 -0.40 10.14 -1.84
CA ILE A 125 -0.44 11.59 -2.08
C ILE A 125 -1.57 12.17 -1.24
N GLU A 126 -1.26 13.22 -0.46
CA GLU A 126 -2.28 14.02 0.21
C GLU A 126 -3.24 14.61 -0.84
N THR A 127 -4.54 14.54 -0.60
CA THR A 127 -5.54 14.98 -1.56
C THR A 127 -6.70 15.70 -0.90
N THR A 128 -7.43 16.45 -1.71
CA THR A 128 -8.69 17.11 -1.35
C THR A 128 -9.86 16.56 -2.18
N GLU A 129 -9.67 15.44 -2.88
CA GLU A 129 -10.72 14.76 -3.63
C GLU A 129 -11.95 14.50 -2.73
N PRO A 130 -13.17 14.87 -3.19
CA PRO A 130 -14.36 14.71 -2.38
C PRO A 130 -14.74 13.23 -2.25
N LEU A 131 -15.09 12.81 -1.04
CA LEU A 131 -15.48 11.43 -0.73
C LEU A 131 -16.86 11.02 -1.26
N ARG A 132 -17.63 11.92 -1.87
CA ARG A 132 -19.02 11.66 -2.32
C ARG A 132 -19.15 10.48 -3.30
N ASP A 133 -18.12 10.26 -4.12
CA ASP A 133 -18.07 9.22 -5.15
C ASP A 133 -17.25 8.00 -4.69
N TRP A 134 -16.91 7.95 -3.40
CA TRP A 134 -16.09 6.90 -2.79
C TRP A 134 -16.95 6.03 -1.87
N GLN A 135 -16.73 4.72 -1.93
CA GLN A 135 -17.41 3.78 -1.04
C GLN A 135 -16.55 3.54 0.19
N GLN A 136 -17.08 3.81 1.39
CA GLN A 136 -16.40 3.45 2.63
C GLN A 136 -16.32 1.92 2.75
N ILE A 137 -15.13 1.42 3.06
CA ILE A 137 -14.90 0.00 3.32
C ILE A 137 -15.37 -0.29 4.74
N ALA A 138 -16.29 -1.25 4.89
CA ALA A 138 -16.71 -1.72 6.20
C ALA A 138 -15.54 -2.43 6.89
N THR A 139 -15.29 -2.04 8.13
CA THR A 139 -14.31 -2.66 9.03
C THR A 139 -15.12 -3.43 10.07
N GLU A 140 -15.01 -4.75 10.08
CA GLU A 140 -15.63 -5.62 11.11
C GLU A 140 -15.04 -5.38 12.50
#